data_AF-A0AAU8XWQ6-F1
#
_entry.id   AF-A0AAU8XWQ6-F1
#
_cell.length_a   1.000
_cell.length_b   1.000
_cell.length_c   1.000
_cell.angle_alpha   90.00
_cell.angle_beta   90.00
_cell.angle_gamma   90.00
#
_symmetry.space_group_name_H-M   'P 1'
#
loop_
_entity.id
_entity.type
_entity.pdbx_description
1 polymer ?
#
loop_
_entity_poly.entity_id
_entity_poly.type
_entity_poly.pdbx_seq_one_letter_code
_entity_poly.pdbx_strand_id
1 'polypeptide(L)'
;MRLRLYTKYRPKKDYQYSCLVVAHVGNRTFKLRLVFVSNRARQDDYLVLATTQLSLQPQEIIQLYARRWQIENYFKVAKQYLRLDKSQIQSYDGLCGHLALVMTVYSLLAWQERQNKDERTIGDLFYIMNEAMPDIELSQALVWLLNSLKEIITHEFYARKGRIIQMMNRFFSFLPKRLVSLLTVK
;
A
#
# COMPACT_ATOMS: atom_id res chain seq x y z
N MET A 1 -1.60 21.06 -35.49
CA MET A 1 -2.37 19.82 -35.25
C MET A 1 -3.75 20.21 -34.74
N ARG A 2 -4.82 20.03 -35.52
CA ARG A 2 -6.17 20.55 -35.21
C ARG A 2 -7.06 19.39 -34.74
N LEU A 3 -7.28 19.28 -33.43
CA LEU A 3 -8.13 18.24 -32.83
C LEU A 3 -9.56 18.78 -32.70
N ARG A 4 -10.53 18.17 -33.40
CA ARG A 4 -11.97 18.42 -33.20
C ARG A 4 -12.48 17.49 -32.09
N LEU A 5 -13.01 18.07 -31.02
CA LEU A 5 -13.58 17.33 -29.89
C LEU A 5 -15.11 17.34 -30.02
N TYR A 6 -15.72 16.15 -30.09
CA TYR A 6 -17.14 15.96 -29.85
C TYR A 6 -17.29 15.34 -28.46
N THR A 7 -17.92 16.06 -27.52
CA THR A 7 -18.94 15.57 -26.58
C THR A 7 -19.16 16.55 -25.41
N LYS A 8 -20.42 16.64 -24.98
CA LYS A 8 -20.88 17.29 -23.73
C LYS A 8 -20.64 16.33 -22.55
N TYR A 9 -20.25 16.84 -21.36
CA TYR A 9 -20.58 16.36 -19.98
C TYR A 9 -19.45 16.31 -18.91
N ARG A 10 -19.93 16.16 -17.65
CA ARG A 10 -19.45 16.64 -16.33
C ARG A 10 -18.04 16.26 -15.85
N PRO A 11 -17.37 17.15 -15.09
CA PRO A 11 -16.07 16.89 -14.48
C PRO A 11 -16.12 15.77 -13.43
N LYS A 12 -15.11 14.89 -13.43
CA LYS A 12 -14.86 13.90 -12.36
C LYS A 12 -13.75 14.42 -11.44
N LYS A 13 -13.65 13.88 -10.21
CA LYS A 13 -12.71 14.35 -9.16
C LYS A 13 -11.25 14.42 -9.60
N ASP A 14 -10.80 13.52 -10.48
CA ASP A 14 -9.38 13.34 -10.80
C ASP A 14 -9.00 13.69 -12.25
N TYR A 15 -9.98 13.89 -13.13
CA TYR A 15 -9.76 14.31 -14.52
C TYR A 15 -10.97 15.05 -15.08
N GLN A 16 -10.73 15.99 -16.00
CA GLN A 16 -11.78 16.76 -16.65
C GLN A 16 -12.49 15.95 -17.72
N TYR A 17 -11.72 15.33 -18.63
CA TYR A 17 -12.26 14.67 -19.80
C TYR A 17 -11.35 13.54 -20.30
N SER A 18 -11.94 12.53 -20.96
CA SER A 18 -11.19 11.53 -21.71
C SER A 18 -11.87 11.24 -23.04
N CYS A 19 -11.10 11.20 -24.12
CA CYS A 19 -11.60 10.84 -25.46
C CYS A 19 -10.75 9.78 -26.14
N LEU A 20 -11.40 9.04 -27.03
CA LEU A 20 -10.74 8.23 -28.03
C LEU A 20 -10.55 9.07 -29.29
N VAL A 21 -9.31 9.14 -29.77
CA VAL A 21 -8.94 9.87 -30.98
C VAL A 21 -8.19 8.95 -31.92
N VAL A 22 -8.26 9.22 -33.22
CA VAL A 22 -7.40 8.59 -34.23
C VAL A 22 -6.36 9.62 -34.63
N ALA A 23 -5.09 9.31 -34.40
CA ALA A 23 -3.98 10.12 -34.85
C ALA A 23 -3.49 9.62 -36.21
N HIS A 24 -3.27 10.57 -37.11
CA HIS A 24 -2.72 10.34 -38.45
C HIS A 24 -1.29 10.90 -38.48
N VAL A 25 -0.29 10.03 -38.67
CA VAL A 25 1.11 10.43 -38.84
C VAL A 25 1.62 9.83 -40.15
N GLY A 26 1.79 10.68 -41.16
CA GLY A 26 2.03 10.23 -42.53
C GLY A 26 0.88 9.31 -43.01
N ASN A 27 1.23 8.14 -43.54
CA ASN A 27 0.26 7.13 -44.00
C ASN A 27 -0.22 6.16 -42.90
N ARG A 28 0.19 6.36 -41.64
CA ARG A 28 -0.16 5.45 -40.53
C ARG A 28 -1.22 6.08 -39.64
N THR A 29 -2.21 5.27 -39.26
CA THR A 29 -3.28 5.66 -38.35
C THR A 29 -3.23 4.84 -37.08
N PHE A 30 -3.25 5.48 -35.93
CA PHE A 30 -3.27 4.80 -34.63
C PHE A 30 -4.34 5.40 -33.73
N LYS A 31 -5.03 4.51 -33.02
CA LYS A 31 -6.03 4.88 -32.02
C LYS A 31 -5.31 5.24 -30.72
N LEU A 32 -5.71 6.36 -30.13
CA LEU A 32 -5.22 6.84 -28.84
C LEU A 32 -6.39 7.14 -27.93
N ARG A 33 -6.16 7.02 -26.63
CA ARG A 33 -6.98 7.66 -25.61
C ARG A 33 -6.24 8.88 -25.08
N LEU A 34 -6.88 10.04 -25.15
CA LEU A 34 -6.44 11.25 -24.47
C LEU A 34 -7.16 11.39 -23.14
N VAL A 35 -6.44 11.85 -22.12
CA VAL A 35 -6.94 12.16 -20.79
C VAL A 35 -6.49 13.57 -20.42
N PHE A 36 -7.44 14.44 -20.10
CA PHE A 36 -7.19 15.84 -19.72
C PHE A 36 -7.25 15.95 -18.20
N VAL A 37 -6.11 16.27 -17.60
CA VAL A 37 -5.93 16.43 -16.16
C VAL A 37 -5.85 17.91 -15.85
N SER A 38 -6.79 18.41 -15.05
CA SER A 38 -6.77 19.81 -14.61
C SER A 38 -5.58 20.08 -13.70
N ASN A 39 -4.91 21.20 -13.89
CA ASN A 39 -3.93 21.68 -12.93
C ASN A 39 -4.68 22.25 -11.70
N ARG A 40 -4.43 21.69 -10.50
CA ARG A 40 -5.06 22.17 -9.27
C ARG A 40 -4.59 23.57 -8.86
N ALA A 41 -3.39 23.98 -9.29
CA ALA A 41 -2.81 25.28 -8.96
C ALA A 41 -3.19 26.38 -9.97
N ARG A 42 -3.60 26.02 -11.19
CA ARG A 42 -3.96 26.96 -12.26
C ARG A 42 -5.21 26.48 -12.97
N GLN A 43 -6.32 27.18 -12.76
CA GLN A 43 -7.64 26.74 -13.19
C GLN A 43 -7.81 26.68 -14.73
N ASP A 44 -7.04 27.48 -15.47
CA ASP A 44 -7.04 27.50 -16.95
C ASP A 44 -5.97 26.61 -17.58
N ASP A 45 -5.19 25.87 -16.78
CA ASP A 45 -4.10 25.04 -17.27
C ASP A 45 -4.46 23.55 -17.14
N TYR A 46 -4.12 22.78 -18.17
CA TYR A 46 -4.44 21.35 -18.23
C TYR A 46 -3.28 20.56 -18.84
N LEU A 47 -3.02 19.41 -18.23
CA LEU A 47 -2.08 18.41 -18.73
C LEU A 47 -2.85 17.40 -19.60
N VAL A 48 -2.37 17.17 -20.82
CA VAL A 48 -2.93 16.16 -21.71
C VAL A 48 -2.05 14.93 -21.72
N LEU A 49 -2.60 13.81 -21.27
CA LEU A 49 -1.96 12.50 -21.34
C LEU A 49 -2.50 11.73 -22.54
N ALA A 50 -1.63 11.06 -23.29
CA ALA A 50 -2.00 10.21 -24.40
C ALA A 50 -1.54 8.78 -24.14
N THR A 51 -2.39 7.79 -24.42
CA THR A 51 -2.03 6.37 -24.36
C THR A 51 -2.52 5.62 -25.58
N THR A 52 -1.75 4.63 -26.01
CA THR A 52 -2.13 3.65 -27.05
C THR A 52 -2.95 2.50 -26.47
N GLN A 53 -2.95 2.31 -25.15
CA GLN A 53 -3.66 1.23 -24.49
C GLN A 53 -5.09 1.64 -24.14
N LEU A 54 -6.03 1.22 -25.00
CA LEU A 54 -7.43 1.65 -24.95
C LEU A 54 -8.26 0.95 -23.87
N SER A 55 -7.74 -0.10 -23.23
CA SER A 55 -8.44 -0.81 -22.16
C SER A 55 -8.34 -0.11 -20.80
N LEU A 56 -7.29 0.70 -20.58
CA LEU A 56 -6.98 1.30 -19.28
C LEU A 56 -7.95 2.42 -18.91
N GLN A 57 -8.44 2.42 -17.67
CA GLN A 57 -9.27 3.49 -17.16
C GLN A 57 -8.48 4.80 -17.04
N PRO A 58 -9.11 5.98 -17.20
CA PRO A 58 -8.41 7.27 -17.08
C PRO A 58 -7.61 7.43 -15.76
N GLN A 59 -8.12 6.88 -14.65
CA GLN A 59 -7.43 6.91 -13.37
C GLN A 59 -6.11 6.13 -13.38
N GLU A 60 -6.10 4.94 -13.98
CA GLU A 60 -4.92 4.10 -14.10
C GLU A 60 -3.86 4.77 -14.98
N ILE A 61 -4.31 5.44 -16.06
CA ILE A 61 -3.43 6.23 -16.93
C ILE A 61 -2.73 7.34 -16.14
N ILE A 62 -3.47 8.07 -15.30
CA ILE A 62 -2.92 9.13 -14.45
C ILE A 62 -1.92 8.55 -13.43
N GLN A 63 -2.26 7.46 -12.77
CA GLN A 63 -1.37 6.78 -11.81
C GLN A 63 -0.09 6.27 -12.46
N LEU A 64 -0.18 5.68 -13.66
CA LEU A 64 0.98 5.25 -14.42
C LEU A 64 1.87 6.43 -14.81
N TYR A 65 1.27 7.53 -15.28
CA TYR A 65 2.02 8.73 -15.60
C TYR A 65 2.68 9.37 -14.37
N ALA A 66 2.04 9.32 -13.20
CA ALA A 66 2.62 9.82 -11.95
C ALA A 66 3.96 9.14 -11.61
N ARG A 67 4.18 7.88 -12.03
CA ARG A 67 5.46 7.17 -11.86
C ARG A 67 6.60 7.80 -12.66
N ARG A 68 6.34 8.63 -13.67
CA ARG A 68 7.36 9.32 -14.48
C ARG A 68 8.33 10.13 -13.62
N TRP A 69 7.84 10.75 -12.54
CA TRP A 69 8.65 11.56 -11.63
C TRP A 69 9.83 10.80 -11.01
N GLN A 70 9.72 9.46 -10.90
CA GLN A 70 10.79 8.63 -10.37
C GLN A 70 12.11 8.77 -11.14
N ILE A 71 12.06 9.06 -12.45
CA ILE A 71 13.27 9.28 -13.26
C ILE A 71 13.97 10.59 -12.85
N GLU A 72 13.21 11.63 -12.50
CA GLU A 72 13.79 12.89 -12.03
C GLU A 72 14.45 12.69 -10.65
N ASN A 73 13.82 11.91 -9.78
CA ASN A 73 14.42 11.53 -8.50
C ASN A 73 15.70 10.69 -8.70
N TYR A 74 15.70 9.76 -9.66
CA TYR A 74 16.90 9.03 -10.06
C TYR A 74 18.03 9.97 -10.44
N PHE A 75 17.81 10.89 -11.40
CA PHE A 75 18.87 11.79 -11.85
C PHE A 75 19.34 12.75 -10.75
N LYS A 76 18.44 13.18 -9.86
CA LYS A 76 18.80 13.97 -8.69
C LYS A 76 19.77 13.20 -7.79
N VAL A 77 19.44 11.97 -7.42
CA VAL A 77 20.28 11.12 -6.57
C VAL A 77 21.58 10.76 -7.25
N ALA A 78 21.54 10.41 -8.53
CA ALA A 78 22.71 10.01 -9.30
C ALA A 78 23.74 11.14 -9.39
N LYS A 79 23.32 12.38 -9.62
CA LYS A 79 24.22 13.54 -9.62
C LYS A 79 24.73 13.87 -8.22
N GLN A 80 23.82 14.00 -7.24
CA GLN A 80 24.18 14.48 -5.90
C GLN A 80 25.03 13.49 -5.10
N TYR A 81 24.65 12.20 -5.10
CA TYR A 81 25.24 11.19 -4.23
C TYR A 81 26.19 10.24 -4.98
N LEU A 82 25.85 9.88 -6.23
CA LEU A 82 26.66 8.96 -7.03
C LEU A 82 27.66 9.68 -7.95
N ARG A 83 27.71 11.02 -7.89
CA ARG A 83 28.68 11.86 -8.59
C ARG A 83 28.70 11.64 -10.11
N LEU A 84 27.53 11.33 -10.68
CA LEU A 84 27.37 11.07 -12.12
C LEU A 84 27.93 12.20 -13.00
N ASP A 85 27.88 13.44 -12.51
CA ASP A 85 28.33 14.64 -13.21
C ASP A 85 29.78 15.05 -12.88
N LYS A 86 30.47 14.34 -11.99
CA LYS A 86 31.83 14.67 -11.53
C LYS A 86 32.90 13.66 -11.99
N SER A 87 32.61 12.84 -13.00
CA SER A 87 33.59 11.91 -13.56
C SER A 87 34.66 12.64 -14.38
N GLN A 88 35.94 12.35 -14.14
CA GLN A 88 37.07 12.86 -14.94
C GLN A 88 37.49 11.89 -16.07
N ILE A 89 36.61 10.95 -16.41
CA ILE A 89 36.89 9.93 -17.42
C ILE A 89 36.82 10.56 -18.80
N GLN A 90 37.89 10.39 -19.58
CA GLN A 90 38.01 10.98 -20.93
C GLN A 90 37.74 9.97 -22.04
N SER A 91 37.78 8.66 -21.75
CA SER A 91 37.47 7.62 -22.73
C SER A 91 35.97 7.39 -22.84
N TYR A 92 35.50 7.15 -24.07
CA TYR A 92 34.08 6.86 -24.33
C TYR A 92 33.61 5.60 -23.59
N ASP A 93 34.37 4.51 -23.71
CA ASP A 93 34.05 3.24 -23.05
C ASP A 93 34.06 3.37 -21.53
N GLY A 94 34.98 4.19 -20.99
CA GLY A 94 35.02 4.47 -19.56
C GLY A 94 33.81 5.27 -19.09
N LEU A 95 33.31 6.23 -19.89
CA LEU A 95 32.09 6.97 -19.58
C LEU A 95 30.86 6.06 -19.62
N CYS A 96 30.76 5.17 -20.61
CA CYS A 96 29.72 4.14 -20.68
C CYS A 96 29.76 3.22 -19.45
N GLY A 97 30.96 2.76 -19.06
CA GLY A 97 31.16 1.95 -17.86
C GLY A 97 30.76 2.68 -16.57
N HIS A 98 31.13 3.95 -16.44
CA HIS A 98 30.73 4.79 -15.30
C HIS A 98 29.21 4.96 -15.21
N LEU A 99 28.55 5.26 -16.34
CA LEU A 99 27.09 5.37 -16.38
C LEU A 99 26.41 4.05 -15.99
N ALA A 100 26.88 2.92 -16.52
CA ALA A 100 26.36 1.59 -16.16
C ALA A 100 26.53 1.28 -14.67
N LEU A 101 27.69 1.62 -14.11
CA LEU A 101 27.97 1.45 -12.69
C LEU A 101 27.05 2.30 -11.82
N VAL A 102 26.87 3.59 -12.15
CA VAL A 102 25.95 4.49 -11.43
C VAL A 102 24.51 3.97 -11.48
N MET A 103 24.04 3.51 -12.66
CA MET A 103 22.71 2.91 -12.82
C MET A 103 22.54 1.66 -11.94
N THR A 104 23.56 0.82 -11.87
CA THR A 104 23.55 -0.43 -11.09
C THR A 104 23.55 -0.14 -9.59
N VAL A 105 24.43 0.75 -9.13
CA VAL A 105 24.52 1.16 -7.72
C VAL A 105 23.24 1.82 -7.27
N TYR A 106 22.66 2.72 -8.09
CA TYR A 106 21.35 3.30 -7.77
C TYR A 106 20.26 2.22 -7.66
N SER A 107 20.21 1.28 -8.60
CA SER A 107 19.20 0.22 -8.59
C SER A 107 19.31 -0.64 -7.32
N LEU A 108 20.53 -0.95 -6.89
CA LEU A 108 20.80 -1.65 -5.65
C LEU A 108 20.36 -0.82 -4.43
N LEU A 109 20.71 0.46 -4.37
CA LEU A 109 20.31 1.35 -3.27
C LEU A 109 18.79 1.52 -3.20
N ALA A 110 18.12 1.72 -4.35
CA ALA A 110 16.67 1.81 -4.42
C ALA A 110 15.99 0.49 -4.05
N TRP A 111 16.62 -0.66 -4.33
CA TRP A 111 16.14 -1.95 -3.86
C TRP A 111 16.30 -2.09 -2.35
N GLN A 112 17.47 -1.77 -1.78
CA GLN A 112 17.70 -1.79 -0.34
C GLN A 112 16.77 -0.83 0.41
N GLU A 113 16.58 0.38 -0.13
CA GLU A 113 15.63 1.35 0.40
C GLU A 113 14.21 0.79 0.42
N ARG A 114 13.77 0.11 -0.64
CA ARG A 114 12.47 -0.59 -0.65
C ARG A 114 12.41 -1.68 0.40
N GLN A 115 13.46 -2.48 0.60
CA GLN A 115 13.47 -3.51 1.65
C GLN A 115 13.41 -2.91 3.06
N ASN A 116 14.10 -1.78 3.28
CA ASN A 116 14.19 -1.14 4.59
C ASN A 116 13.00 -0.21 4.91
N LYS A 117 12.34 0.33 3.87
CA LYS A 117 11.12 1.15 3.99
C LYS A 117 9.85 0.38 3.68
N ASP A 118 9.95 -0.88 3.24
CA ASP A 118 8.79 -1.76 3.20
C ASP A 118 8.34 -1.92 4.64
N GLU A 119 7.30 -1.17 4.94
CA GLU A 119 6.30 -1.55 5.89
C GLU A 119 5.64 -2.86 5.40
N ARG A 120 6.38 -3.98 5.39
CA ARG A 120 5.92 -5.13 6.21
C ARG A 120 5.99 -4.68 7.66
N THR A 121 5.26 -3.60 7.96
CA THR A 121 4.96 -3.16 9.29
C THR A 121 4.38 -4.37 9.94
N ILE A 122 4.72 -4.55 11.20
CA ILE A 122 4.05 -5.43 12.15
C ILE A 122 2.55 -5.62 11.84
N GLY A 123 1.82 -4.66 11.27
CA GLY A 123 0.46 -4.82 10.73
C GLY A 123 0.22 -5.94 9.71
N ASP A 124 1.04 -6.09 8.66
CA ASP A 124 0.83 -7.16 7.65
C ASP A 124 1.21 -8.54 8.21
N LEU A 125 2.28 -8.58 9.03
CA LEU A 125 2.62 -9.75 9.83
C LEU A 125 1.50 -10.08 10.83
N PHE A 126 0.88 -9.07 11.45
CA PHE A 126 -0.25 -9.20 12.36
C PHE A 126 -1.47 -9.75 11.63
N TYR A 127 -1.78 -9.30 10.41
CA TYR A 127 -2.85 -9.86 9.60
C TYR A 127 -2.60 -11.32 9.23
N ILE A 128 -1.39 -11.66 8.77
CA ILE A 128 -1.00 -13.05 8.46
C ILE A 128 -1.05 -13.93 9.72
N MET A 129 -0.59 -13.41 10.86
CA MET A 129 -0.68 -14.11 12.15
C MET A 129 -2.13 -14.26 12.64
N ASN A 130 -2.99 -13.28 12.41
CA ASN A 130 -4.41 -13.32 12.76
C ASN A 130 -5.22 -14.26 11.84
N GLU A 131 -4.77 -14.43 10.59
CA GLU A 131 -5.35 -15.42 9.67
C GLU A 131 -4.91 -16.85 10.04
N ALA A 132 -3.68 -17.01 10.55
CA ALA A 132 -3.14 -18.29 11.00
C ALA A 132 -3.61 -18.69 12.42
N MET A 133 -3.97 -17.74 13.26
CA MET A 133 -4.59 -17.94 14.58
C MET A 133 -5.90 -17.14 14.60
N PRO A 134 -7.06 -17.76 14.28
CA PRO A 134 -8.32 -17.05 14.41
C PRO A 134 -8.44 -16.56 15.85
N ASP A 135 -8.57 -15.25 16.03
CA ASP A 135 -8.81 -14.60 17.32
C ASP A 135 -9.87 -15.40 18.08
N ILE A 136 -9.45 -16.19 19.07
CA ILE A 136 -10.39 -16.65 20.09
C ILE A 136 -10.82 -15.35 20.78
N GLU A 137 -12.06 -14.93 20.56
CA GLU A 137 -12.61 -13.75 21.24
C GLU A 137 -12.26 -13.86 22.72
N LEU A 138 -11.79 -12.77 23.34
CA LEU A 138 -11.35 -12.78 24.75
C LEU A 138 -12.40 -13.42 25.68
N SER A 139 -13.68 -13.28 25.35
CA SER A 139 -14.80 -13.97 25.97
C SER A 139 -14.69 -15.49 25.88
N GLN A 140 -14.44 -16.06 24.70
CA GLN A 140 -14.29 -17.48 24.47
C GLN A 140 -13.04 -18.05 25.16
N ALA A 141 -11.92 -17.32 25.14
CA ALA A 141 -10.69 -17.74 25.83
C ALA A 141 -10.89 -17.78 27.36
N LEU A 142 -11.60 -16.79 27.91
CA LEU A 142 -11.97 -16.77 29.33
C LEU A 142 -12.95 -17.89 29.68
N VAL A 143 -13.93 -18.18 28.84
CA VAL A 143 -14.86 -19.31 29.05
C VAL A 143 -14.10 -20.65 29.06
N TRP A 144 -13.17 -20.85 28.12
CA TRP A 144 -12.32 -22.04 28.09
C TRP A 144 -11.48 -22.17 29.36
N LEU A 145 -10.81 -21.09 29.78
CA LEU A 145 -10.03 -21.08 31.02
C LEU A 145 -10.89 -21.44 32.24
N LEU A 146 -12.09 -20.85 32.36
CA LEU A 146 -13.01 -21.12 33.45
C LEU A 146 -13.50 -22.58 33.46
N ASN A 147 -13.77 -23.15 32.29
CA ASN A 147 -14.18 -24.54 32.15
C ASN A 147 -13.05 -25.51 32.51
N SER A 148 -11.82 -25.26 32.05
CA SER A 148 -10.65 -26.07 32.43
C SER A 148 -10.38 -26.00 33.93
N LEU A 149 -10.49 -24.81 34.55
CA LEU A 149 -10.38 -24.68 36.00
C LEU A 149 -11.49 -25.44 36.73
N LYS A 150 -12.73 -25.41 36.21
CA LYS A 150 -13.86 -26.16 36.77
C LYS A 150 -13.62 -27.67 36.71
N GLU A 151 -13.10 -28.20 35.60
CA GLU A 151 -12.75 -29.63 35.48
C GLU A 151 -11.67 -30.05 36.48
N ILE A 152 -10.63 -29.22 36.64
CA ILE A 152 -9.58 -29.45 37.65
C ILE A 152 -10.17 -29.46 39.06
N ILE A 153 -11.10 -28.54 39.37
CA ILE A 153 -11.80 -28.49 40.67
C ILE A 153 -12.69 -29.72 40.87
N THR A 154 -13.29 -30.29 39.83
CA THR A 154 -14.10 -31.51 39.95
C THR A 154 -13.25 -32.76 40.18
N HIS A 155 -12.03 -32.80 39.63
CA HIS A 155 -11.11 -33.93 39.75
C HIS A 155 -10.20 -33.88 40.99
N GLU A 156 -9.87 -32.71 41.54
CA GLU A 156 -9.08 -32.62 42.78
C GLU A 156 -9.94 -32.62 44.06
N PHE A 157 -9.39 -33.28 45.09
CA PHE A 157 -9.96 -33.58 46.41
C PHE A 157 -10.89 -32.50 47.00
N TYR A 158 -12.03 -32.95 47.56
CA TYR A 158 -13.09 -32.17 48.21
C TYR A 158 -12.62 -31.11 49.23
N ALA A 159 -11.42 -31.23 49.79
CA ALA A 159 -10.89 -30.36 50.85
C ALA A 159 -10.54 -28.91 50.41
N ARG A 160 -10.33 -28.64 49.11
CA ARG A 160 -9.97 -27.29 48.61
C ARG A 160 -11.04 -26.59 47.77
N LYS A 161 -12.15 -27.26 47.43
CA LYS A 161 -13.24 -26.70 46.60
C LYS A 161 -13.73 -25.34 47.12
N GLY A 162 -13.95 -25.22 48.43
CA GLY A 162 -14.42 -23.97 49.05
C GLY A 162 -13.48 -22.78 48.84
N ARG A 163 -12.15 -22.98 48.98
CA ARG A 163 -11.16 -21.92 48.76
C ARG A 163 -11.06 -21.50 47.29
N ILE A 164 -11.14 -22.46 46.37
CA ILE A 164 -11.02 -22.17 44.94
C ILE A 164 -12.25 -21.42 44.43
N ILE A 165 -13.46 -21.81 44.87
CA ILE A 165 -14.69 -21.07 44.57
C ILE A 165 -14.62 -19.64 45.10
N GLN A 166 -14.09 -19.45 46.31
CA GLN A 166 -13.93 -18.12 46.90
C GLN A 166 -12.93 -17.26 46.09
N MET A 167 -11.85 -17.86 45.60
CA MET A 167 -10.87 -17.20 44.74
C MET A 167 -11.45 -16.84 43.36
N MET A 168 -12.28 -17.72 42.77
CA MET A 168 -13.00 -17.43 41.53
C MET A 168 -14.00 -16.27 41.70
N ASN A 169 -14.80 -16.28 42.77
CA ASN A 169 -15.74 -15.19 43.05
C ASN A 169 -15.02 -13.85 43.25
N ARG A 170 -13.86 -13.88 43.90
CA ARG A 170 -13.01 -12.70 44.07
C ARG A 170 -12.45 -12.22 42.73
N PHE A 171 -12.01 -13.12 41.87
CA PHE A 171 -11.60 -12.80 40.50
C PHE A 171 -12.74 -12.15 39.69
N PHE A 172 -13.96 -12.70 39.76
CA PHE A 172 -15.14 -12.08 39.12
C PHE A 172 -15.44 -10.66 39.65
N SER A 173 -15.18 -10.39 40.93
CA SER A 173 -15.38 -9.05 41.49
C SER A 173 -14.39 -7.99 40.97
N PHE A 174 -13.24 -8.42 40.43
CA PHE A 174 -12.26 -7.52 39.82
C PHE A 174 -12.50 -7.29 38.32
N LEU A 175 -13.39 -8.06 37.70
CA LEU A 175 -13.69 -7.92 36.27
C LEU A 175 -14.70 -6.77 36.02
N PRO A 176 -14.51 -5.98 34.94
CA PRO A 176 -15.48 -4.99 34.50
C PRO A 176 -16.88 -5.62 34.28
N LYS A 177 -17.94 -4.93 34.73
CA LYS A 177 -19.33 -5.43 34.65
C LYS A 177 -19.74 -5.91 33.25
N ARG A 178 -19.23 -5.25 32.20
CA ARG A 178 -19.49 -5.58 30.79
C ARG A 178 -18.90 -6.93 30.37
N LEU A 179 -17.76 -7.33 30.95
CA LEU A 179 -17.16 -8.64 30.72
C LEU A 179 -17.87 -9.72 31.52
N VAL A 180 -18.29 -9.43 32.75
CA VAL A 180 -19.06 -10.36 33.58
C VAL A 180 -20.39 -10.74 32.90
N SER A 181 -21.09 -9.78 32.30
CA SER A 181 -22.34 -10.06 31.56
C SER A 181 -22.10 -10.88 30.29
N LEU A 182 -20.92 -10.74 29.65
CA LEU A 182 -20.58 -11.53 28.46
C LEU A 182 -20.21 -12.98 28.80
N LEU A 183 -19.67 -13.22 30.00
CA LEU A 183 -19.26 -14.55 30.47
C LEU A 183 -20.41 -15.35 31.12
N THR A 184 -21.49 -14.69 31.52
CA THR A 184 -22.67 -15.32 32.14
C THR A 184 -23.81 -15.61 31.15
N VAL A 185 -23.73 -15.05 29.93
CA VAL A 185 -24.71 -15.29 28.86
C VAL A 185 -24.12 -16.31 27.89
N LYS A 186 -24.13 -17.59 28.29
CA LYS A 186 -24.27 -18.78 27.45
C LYS A 186 -24.23 -20.04 28.30
#